data_AF-H9VK69-F1
#
_entry.id   AF-H9VK69-F1
#
_cell.length_a   1.000
_cell.length_b   1.000
_cell.length_c   1.000
_cell.angle_alpha   90.00
_cell.angle_beta   90.00
_cell.angle_gamma   90.00
#
_symmetry.space_group_name_H-M   'P 1'
#
loop_
_entity.id
_entity.type
_entity.pdbx_description
1 polymer ?
#
loop_
_entity_poly.entity_id
_entity_poly.type
_entity_poly.pdbx_seq_one_letter_code
_entity_poly.pdbx_strand_id
1 'polypeptide(L)' 'GFHIITSATEAARFTVGQFLSGNSWIPATGVAFTSGLN' A
#
# COMPACT_ATOMS: atom_id res chain seq x y z
N GLY A 1 -6.26 -18.07 -11.50
CA GLY A 1 -5.52 -18.89 -10.52
C GLY A 1 -5.64 -18.25 -9.16
N PHE A 2 -5.62 -19.05 -8.10
CA PHE A 2 -5.60 -18.56 -6.71
C PHE A 2 -4.16 -18.59 -6.19
N HIS A 3 -3.75 -17.55 -5.48
CA HIS A 3 -2.42 -17.43 -4.91
C HIS A 3 -2.51 -16.92 -3.47
N ILE A 4 -1.90 -17.65 -2.53
CA ILE A 4 -1.84 -17.26 -1.12
C ILE A 4 -0.56 -16.47 -0.91
N ILE A 5 -0.70 -15.20 -0.53
CA ILE A 5 0.43 -14.38 -0.10
C ILE A 5 0.67 -14.64 1.38
N THR A 6 1.86 -15.16 1.72
CA THR A 6 2.26 -15.43 3.11
C THR A 6 3.38 -14.51 3.59
N SER A 7 4.03 -13.76 2.68
CA SER A 7 5.14 -12.87 3.03
C SER A 7 4.71 -11.41 3.05
N ALA A 8 5.19 -10.67 4.06
CA ALA A 8 4.97 -9.23 4.15
C ALA A 8 5.59 -8.49 2.96
N THR A 9 6.74 -8.95 2.44
CA THR A 9 7.40 -8.34 1.28
C THR A 9 6.55 -8.44 0.02
N GLU A 10 5.85 -9.56 -0.20
CA GLU A 10 4.95 -9.70 -1.32
C GLU A 10 3.67 -8.86 -1.12
N ALA A 11 3.11 -8.86 0.09
CA ALA A 11 1.97 -8.02 0.43
C ALA A 11 2.27 -6.50 0.30
N ALA A 12 3.51 -6.09 0.55
CA ALA A 12 3.93 -4.69 0.50
C ALA A 12 3.70 -4.06 -0.89
N ARG A 13 3.81 -4.87 -1.96
CA ARG A 13 3.58 -4.44 -3.36
C ARG A 13 2.17 -3.92 -3.61
N PHE A 14 1.21 -4.30 -2.76
CA PHE A 14 -0.20 -3.94 -2.86
C PHE A 14 -0.63 -2.86 -1.86
N THR A 15 0.32 -2.30 -1.11
CA THR A 15 0.06 -1.18 -0.22
C THR A 15 -0.20 0.11 -0.98
N VAL A 16 -0.85 1.08 -0.33
CA VAL A 16 -1.14 2.39 -0.91
C VAL A 16 0.14 3.11 -1.34
N GLY A 17 1.21 2.98 -0.54
CA GLY A 17 2.50 3.61 -0.82
C GLY A 17 3.18 3.06 -2.06
N GLN A 18 3.20 1.73 -2.25
CA GLN A 18 3.88 1.11 -3.40
C GLN A 18 3.01 1.01 -4.65
N PHE A 19 1.74 0.61 -4.52
CA PHE A 19 0.90 0.33 -5.69
C PHE A 19 0.37 1.60 -6.34
N LEU A 20 -0.08 2.56 -5.51
CA LEU A 20 -0.71 3.80 -5.97
C LEU A 20 0.23 5.01 -5.94
N SER A 21 1.48 4.82 -5.51
CA SER A 21 2.39 5.92 -5.20
C SER A 21 1.75 6.95 -4.25
N GLY A 22 0.88 6.50 -3.34
CA GLY A 22 -0.04 7.34 -2.59
C GLY A 22 0.63 8.42 -1.75
N ASN A 23 1.86 8.18 -1.31
CA ASN A 23 2.68 9.13 -0.55
C ASN A 23 2.92 10.46 -1.31
N SER A 24 2.81 10.45 -2.64
CA SER A 24 3.05 11.64 -3.48
C SER A 24 1.84 12.58 -3.60
N TRP A 25 0.62 12.10 -3.39
CA TRP A 25 -0.59 12.87 -3.70
C TRP A 25 -1.68 12.82 -2.62
N ILE A 26 -1.79 11.72 -1.87
CA ILE A 26 -2.85 11.55 -0.86
C ILE A 26 -2.69 12.54 0.31
N PRO A 27 -1.48 12.85 0.83
CA PRO A 27 -1.34 13.85 1.91
C PRO A 27 -1.96 15.22 1.56
N ALA A 28 -1.95 15.62 0.30
CA ALA A 28 -2.53 16.88 -0.15
C ALA A 28 -4.06 16.92 -0.10
N THR A 29 -4.72 15.76 0.00
CA THR A 29 -6.17 15.66 0.10
C THR A 29 -6.69 15.88 1.52
N GLY A 30 -5.82 15.84 2.53
CA GLY A 30 -6.19 15.92 3.95
C GLY A 30 -6.83 14.64 4.52
N VAL A 31 -6.94 13.58 3.72
CA VAL A 31 -7.49 12.29 4.16
C VAL A 31 -6.40 11.46 4.84
N ALA A 32 -6.71 10.92 6.01
CA ALA A 32 -5.83 9.99 6.71
C ALA A 32 -5.72 8.66 5.95
N PHE A 33 -4.51 8.13 5.83
CA PHE A 33 -4.26 6.84 5.20
C PHE A 33 -3.05 6.13 5.81
N THR A 34 -2.99 4.82 5.62
CA THR A 34 -1.80 4.00 5.95
C THR A 34 -1.07 3.68 4.67
N SER A 35 0.22 4.04 4.60
CA SER A 35 1.02 3.87 3.39
C SER A 35 1.56 2.45 3.20
N GLY A 36 1.71 1.67 4.28
CA GLY A 36 2.35 0.36 4.28
C GLY A 36 1.58 -0.72 5.04
N LEU A 37 2.28 -1.80 5.38
CA LEU A 37 1.78 -2.84 6.27
C LEU A 37 2.13 -2.44 7.71
N ASN A 38 1.11 -2.38 8.58
CA ASN A 38 1.27 -2.16 10.03
C ASN A 38 1.35 -3.50 10.76
#